data_AF-A0A1I6MSZ5-F1
#
_entry.id   AF-A0A1I6MSZ5-F1
#
_cell.length_a   1.000
_cell.length_b   1.000
_cell.length_c   1.000
_cell.angle_alpha   90.00
_cell.angle_beta   90.00
_cell.angle_gamma   90.00
#
_symmetry.space_group_name_H-M   'P 1'
#
loop_
_entity.id
_entity.type
_entity.pdbx_description
1 polymer ?
#
loop_
_entity_poly.entity_id
_entity_poly.type
_entity_poly.pdbx_seq_one_letter_code
_entity_poly.pdbx_strand_id
1 'polypeptide(L)'
;MKRAFASLSLFAILAASSLAQTAKTFVIADVHPSPYTTQPFMHGNSIQGDRYFLTQATMLDLVATAYGVDNNNVQGGPPWLELDRFDIRAKVPDGTKPDDVKPMLRALLADRFHLVVKNATAPMPAYVLSVAKSKMTESESTGDGSCVPQPPPQNSPAGTVPPIVVICKGVAMPEFAHILRNFSGGYFGDNPVVDGTGLKGNYDFTLSWTWKGDLGKAGKDGITLFDAVDKQLGLKLDLKTAPRPVFLVQSVEKIPTPNPANIAEALPEPPPQPFEVATIKPSAPDEKSFGRITGGQIQANALPLMFLVNFAWDLNPNNKESLVNAPKWLETAKFDINAKAGANVRVDKFAGQTLINFEDLRSMLRAMLTERFQMKTHMEERPVTAYTLVAAGPKLKPTTDPTERTKCKEGPGPDGKDPRIASPILNRLLTCQNMTMAQIGDELQRVANGYIYNPVIDSTGLKGSYDFTLSFSSADKVQLTAGADASSADPSGALSIFDAVNRQLGLKLEKTKRPYPVLVIDSMSETPTEN
;
A
#
# COMPACT_ATOMS: atom_id res chain seq x y z
N MET A 1 -20.29 83.91 -30.47
CA MET A 1 -21.60 83.37 -30.07
C MET A 1 -21.64 81.88 -30.38
N LYS A 2 -22.28 81.11 -29.50
CA LYS A 2 -22.29 79.65 -29.36
C LYS A 2 -22.85 78.88 -30.58
N ARG A 3 -22.32 77.67 -30.85
CA ARG A 3 -22.95 76.41 -31.36
C ARG A 3 -21.83 75.45 -31.84
N ALA A 4 -21.51 74.38 -31.10
CA ALA A 4 -22.07 73.01 -31.18
C ALA A 4 -21.72 72.26 -32.48
N PHE A 5 -20.84 71.25 -32.40
CA PHE A 5 -20.94 69.97 -33.13
C PHE A 5 -20.13 68.88 -32.42
N ALA A 6 -20.77 67.74 -32.24
CA ALA A 6 -20.26 66.54 -31.60
C ALA A 6 -19.25 65.81 -32.49
N SER A 7 -18.33 65.06 -31.88
CA SER A 7 -17.57 64.01 -32.56
C SER A 7 -17.28 62.88 -31.56
N LEU A 8 -17.86 61.72 -31.85
CA LEU A 8 -17.66 60.44 -31.19
C LEU A 8 -16.17 60.10 -31.15
N SER A 9 -15.71 59.49 -30.06
CA SER A 9 -14.55 58.60 -30.10
C SER A 9 -14.86 57.35 -29.27
N LEU A 10 -15.01 56.26 -30.01
CA LEU A 10 -15.35 54.91 -29.59
C LEU A 10 -14.12 54.29 -28.89
N PHE A 11 -14.17 54.12 -27.57
CA PHE A 11 -13.17 53.32 -26.85
C PHE A 11 -13.60 51.85 -26.89
N ALA A 12 -12.91 51.05 -27.69
CA ALA A 12 -13.03 49.59 -27.68
C ALA A 12 -12.33 49.05 -26.42
N ILE A 13 -13.13 48.69 -25.41
CA ILE A 13 -12.65 47.91 -24.25
C ILE A 13 -12.59 46.45 -24.71
N LEU A 14 -11.39 45.94 -24.99
CA LEU A 14 -11.16 44.49 -25.07
C LEU A 14 -11.30 43.92 -23.65
N ALA A 15 -12.48 43.38 -23.35
CA ALA A 15 -12.68 42.51 -22.21
C ALA A 15 -11.96 41.17 -22.49
N ALA A 16 -10.78 40.99 -21.88
CA ALA A 16 -10.17 39.68 -21.76
C ALA A 16 -11.08 38.80 -20.91
N SER A 17 -11.96 38.05 -21.56
CA SER A 17 -12.74 37.00 -20.93
C SER A 17 -11.78 35.83 -20.67
N SER A 18 -11.15 35.80 -19.50
CA SER A 18 -10.60 34.54 -19.00
C SER A 18 -11.79 33.60 -18.81
N LEU A 19 -11.85 32.57 -19.64
CA LEU A 19 -12.70 31.40 -19.38
C LEU A 19 -12.20 30.79 -18.07
N ALA A 20 -12.75 31.23 -16.95
CA ALA A 20 -12.73 30.48 -15.71
C ALA A 20 -13.51 29.19 -15.99
N GLN A 21 -12.80 28.16 -16.43
CA GLN A 21 -13.37 26.84 -16.53
C GLN A 21 -13.81 26.45 -15.12
N THR A 22 -15.12 26.38 -14.90
CA THR A 22 -15.71 26.07 -13.60
C THR A 22 -15.05 24.80 -13.08
N ALA A 23 -14.30 24.90 -11.99
CA ALA A 23 -13.60 23.77 -11.43
C ALA A 23 -14.64 22.68 -11.11
N LYS A 24 -14.47 21.48 -11.67
CA LYS A 24 -15.28 20.33 -11.28
C LYS A 24 -15.03 20.10 -9.79
N THR A 25 -16.08 20.18 -8.97
CA THR A 25 -16.03 20.08 -7.51
C THR A 25 -17.04 19.06 -7.03
N PHE A 26 -16.79 18.43 -5.89
CA PHE A 26 -17.81 17.65 -5.19
C PHE A 26 -18.94 18.57 -4.74
N VAL A 27 -20.17 18.06 -4.72
CA VAL A 27 -21.34 18.80 -4.21
C VAL A 27 -21.17 19.08 -2.72
N ILE A 28 -20.71 18.06 -1.99
CA ILE A 28 -20.35 18.14 -0.57
C ILE A 28 -19.35 17.03 -0.27
N ALA A 29 -18.43 17.26 0.67
CA ALA A 29 -17.43 16.28 1.09
C ALA A 29 -17.26 16.27 2.61
N ASP A 30 -17.25 15.07 3.14
CA ASP A 30 -16.83 14.71 4.49
C ASP A 30 -15.36 14.27 4.43
N VAL A 31 -14.51 14.96 5.20
CA VAL A 31 -13.08 14.71 5.28
C VAL A 31 -12.67 14.67 6.75
N HIS A 32 -12.05 13.57 7.18
CA HIS A 32 -11.55 13.42 8.53
C HIS A 32 -10.32 12.50 8.58
N PRO A 33 -9.49 12.57 9.63
CA PRO A 33 -8.44 11.57 9.86
C PRO A 33 -9.03 10.16 9.90
N SER A 34 -8.31 9.21 9.32
CA SER A 34 -8.72 7.80 9.33
C SER A 34 -8.51 7.21 10.74
N PRO A 35 -9.38 6.28 11.18
CA PRO A 35 -9.13 5.51 12.40
C PRO A 35 -7.87 4.64 12.24
N TYR A 36 -7.21 4.31 13.35
CA TYR A 36 -6.09 3.36 13.32
C TYR A 36 -6.57 1.97 12.86
N THR A 37 -5.78 1.32 12.01
CA THR A 37 -5.96 -0.09 11.64
C THR A 37 -4.60 -0.76 11.53
N THR A 38 -4.58 -2.07 11.76
CA THR A 38 -3.37 -2.90 11.58
C THR A 38 -3.03 -3.15 10.11
N GLN A 39 -3.94 -2.84 9.19
CA GLN A 39 -3.79 -3.01 7.75
C GLN A 39 -4.15 -1.71 6.99
N PRO A 40 -3.33 -0.66 7.11
CA PRO A 40 -3.69 0.67 6.63
C PRO A 40 -3.41 0.80 5.14
N PHE A 41 -4.13 0.04 4.32
CA PHE A 41 -4.08 0.18 2.86
C PHE A 41 -5.12 1.22 2.42
N MET A 42 -4.81 2.00 1.39
CA MET A 42 -5.84 2.85 0.79
C MET A 42 -6.93 1.98 0.17
N HIS A 43 -8.18 2.28 0.50
CA HIS A 43 -9.37 1.60 -0.03
C HIS A 43 -10.24 2.56 -0.84
N GLY A 44 -11.11 2.04 -1.69
CA GLY A 44 -12.02 2.81 -2.52
C GLY A 44 -11.37 3.38 -3.79
N ASN A 45 -11.35 4.71 -3.90
CA ASN A 45 -11.03 5.45 -5.12
C ASN A 45 -11.99 5.14 -6.29
N SER A 46 -13.29 5.06 -5.99
CA SER A 46 -14.33 4.80 -6.98
C SER A 46 -15.61 5.58 -6.69
N ILE A 47 -16.39 5.83 -7.75
CA ILE A 47 -17.76 6.33 -7.64
C ILE A 47 -18.70 5.14 -7.50
N GLN A 48 -19.63 5.22 -6.55
CA GLN A 48 -20.69 4.26 -6.31
C GLN A 48 -21.99 5.01 -6.09
N GLY A 49 -22.97 4.80 -6.97
CA GLY A 49 -24.16 5.64 -7.02
C GLY A 49 -23.78 7.11 -7.23
N ASP A 50 -24.26 7.99 -6.35
CA ASP A 50 -23.98 9.43 -6.35
C ASP A 50 -22.79 9.81 -5.44
N ARG A 51 -21.96 8.84 -5.02
CA ARG A 51 -20.90 9.07 -4.02
C ARG A 51 -19.53 8.60 -4.46
N TYR A 52 -18.52 9.33 -4.04
CA TYR A 52 -17.12 8.96 -4.10
C TYR A 52 -16.61 8.59 -2.70
N PHE A 53 -15.85 7.51 -2.60
CA PHE A 53 -15.24 7.07 -1.35
C PHE A 53 -13.76 6.75 -1.55
N LEU A 54 -12.95 7.17 -0.60
CA LEU A 54 -11.54 6.85 -0.51
C LEU A 54 -11.14 6.90 0.95
N THR A 55 -10.67 5.79 1.52
CA THR A 55 -10.37 5.67 2.96
C THR A 55 -8.95 5.18 3.19
N GLN A 56 -8.42 5.44 4.38
CA GLN A 56 -7.06 5.05 4.79
C GLN A 56 -5.97 5.57 3.86
N ALA A 57 -6.20 6.66 3.14
CA ALA A 57 -5.23 7.21 2.20
C ALA A 57 -4.31 8.19 2.89
N THR A 58 -3.00 8.03 2.68
CA THR A 58 -2.06 9.07 3.09
C THR A 58 -2.30 10.34 2.26
N MET A 59 -1.83 11.48 2.74
CA MET A 59 -1.85 12.69 1.91
C MET A 59 -1.02 12.51 0.62
N LEU A 60 0.01 11.68 0.62
CA LEU A 60 0.71 11.27 -0.60
C LEU A 60 -0.23 10.57 -1.58
N ASP A 61 -0.96 9.56 -1.10
CA ASP A 61 -1.90 8.79 -1.93
C ASP A 61 -2.97 9.72 -2.52
N LEU A 62 -3.47 10.67 -1.72
CA LEU A 62 -4.44 11.66 -2.16
C LEU A 62 -3.90 12.56 -3.27
N VAL A 63 -2.69 13.12 -3.09
CA VAL A 63 -2.06 13.96 -4.11
C VAL A 63 -1.75 13.14 -5.37
N ALA A 64 -1.11 11.98 -5.23
CA ALA A 64 -0.78 11.10 -6.35
C ALA A 64 -2.04 10.70 -7.15
N THR A 65 -3.12 10.36 -6.45
CA THR A 65 -4.42 10.04 -7.06
C THR A 65 -5.01 11.24 -7.80
N ALA A 66 -5.02 12.42 -7.17
CA ALA A 66 -5.61 13.64 -7.73
C ALA A 66 -4.88 14.12 -9.01
N TYR A 67 -3.57 13.87 -9.10
CA TYR A 67 -2.74 14.23 -10.26
C TYR A 67 -2.50 13.06 -11.23
N GLY A 68 -2.91 11.84 -10.87
CA GLY A 68 -2.82 10.65 -11.73
C GLY A 68 -1.38 10.19 -11.96
N VAL A 69 -0.55 10.20 -10.91
CA VAL A 69 0.87 9.79 -10.96
C VAL A 69 1.20 8.77 -9.89
N ASP A 70 2.33 8.08 -10.02
CA ASP A 70 2.87 7.27 -8.93
C ASP A 70 3.28 8.15 -7.74
N ASN A 71 3.15 7.61 -6.52
CA ASN A 71 3.59 8.25 -5.27
C ASN A 71 5.04 8.77 -5.33
N ASN A 72 5.92 8.06 -6.04
CA ASN A 72 7.32 8.47 -6.22
C ASN A 72 7.50 9.72 -7.09
N ASN A 73 6.52 10.09 -7.92
CA ASN A 73 6.57 11.32 -8.71
C ASN A 73 6.04 12.55 -7.96
N VAL A 74 5.51 12.38 -6.76
CA VAL A 74 5.16 13.49 -5.86
C VAL A 74 6.35 13.72 -4.93
N GLN A 75 6.84 14.95 -4.85
CA GLN A 75 8.05 15.33 -4.10
C GLN A 75 7.77 16.54 -3.19
N GLY A 76 8.70 16.83 -2.27
CA GLY A 76 8.55 17.92 -1.30
C GLY A 76 7.44 17.63 -0.28
N GLY A 77 6.86 18.69 0.29
CA GLY A 77 5.82 18.62 1.30
C GLY A 77 6.33 18.27 2.72
N PRO A 78 5.46 18.40 3.73
CA PRO A 78 5.83 18.14 5.12
C PRO A 78 6.01 16.63 5.40
N PRO A 79 6.75 16.24 6.45
CA PRO A 79 7.07 14.84 6.72
C PRO A 79 5.87 13.91 6.93
N TRP A 80 4.75 14.42 7.46
CA TRP A 80 3.54 13.65 7.75
C TRP A 80 2.78 13.16 6.50
N LEU A 81 3.15 13.66 5.31
CA LEU A 81 2.44 13.39 4.06
C LEU A 81 2.38 11.89 3.69
N GLU A 82 3.33 11.10 4.19
CA GLU A 82 3.48 9.65 3.96
C GLU A 82 2.87 8.78 5.07
N LEU A 83 2.42 9.40 6.18
CA LEU A 83 2.02 8.68 7.39
C LEU A 83 0.58 8.94 7.79
N ASP A 84 0.19 10.22 7.87
CA ASP A 84 -1.15 10.58 8.31
C ASP A 84 -2.14 10.21 7.22
N ARG A 85 -3.23 9.56 7.63
CA ARG A 85 -4.26 9.03 6.74
C ARG A 85 -5.57 9.75 6.93
N PHE A 86 -6.29 9.88 5.82
CA PHE A 86 -7.58 10.56 5.76
C PHE A 86 -8.60 9.71 5.03
N ASP A 87 -9.83 9.81 5.50
CA ASP A 87 -11.00 9.30 4.84
C ASP A 87 -11.73 10.46 4.15
N ILE A 88 -12.13 10.22 2.91
CA ILE A 88 -12.91 11.12 2.07
C ILE A 88 -14.16 10.38 1.63
N ARG A 89 -15.30 10.99 1.93
CA ARG A 89 -16.59 10.62 1.38
C ARG A 89 -17.23 11.86 0.79
N ALA A 90 -17.64 11.79 -0.46
CA ALA A 90 -18.16 12.96 -1.14
C ALA A 90 -19.34 12.63 -2.05
N LYS A 91 -20.25 13.59 -2.23
CA LYS A 91 -21.31 13.51 -3.23
C LYS A 91 -20.79 14.05 -4.56
N VAL A 92 -20.96 13.28 -5.64
CA VAL A 92 -20.60 13.70 -6.99
C VAL A 92 -21.82 14.32 -7.71
N PRO A 93 -21.63 15.30 -8.60
CA PRO A 93 -22.69 15.76 -9.49
C PRO A 93 -23.25 14.63 -10.37
N ASP A 94 -24.50 14.76 -10.81
CA ASP A 94 -25.11 13.81 -11.73
C ASP A 94 -24.32 13.69 -13.04
N GLY A 95 -24.14 12.46 -13.52
CA GLY A 95 -23.39 12.18 -14.75
C GLY A 95 -21.88 12.30 -14.64
N THR A 96 -21.32 12.45 -13.42
CA THR A 96 -19.87 12.46 -13.19
C THR A 96 -19.22 11.18 -13.73
N LYS A 97 -18.19 11.35 -14.56
CA LYS A 97 -17.40 10.23 -15.11
C LYS A 97 -16.18 9.94 -14.22
N PRO A 98 -15.59 8.74 -14.26
CA PRO A 98 -14.38 8.43 -13.49
C PRO A 98 -13.23 9.43 -13.68
N ASP A 99 -13.02 9.92 -14.92
CA ASP A 99 -11.96 10.90 -15.22
C ASP A 99 -12.21 12.28 -14.60
N ASP A 100 -13.44 12.57 -14.18
CA ASP A 100 -13.82 13.82 -13.52
C ASP A 100 -13.42 13.86 -12.05
N VAL A 101 -13.19 12.69 -11.43
CA VAL A 101 -12.82 12.59 -10.01
C VAL A 101 -11.48 13.26 -9.73
N LYS A 102 -10.48 13.10 -10.61
CA LYS A 102 -9.14 13.68 -10.43
C LYS A 102 -9.19 15.21 -10.25
N PRO A 103 -9.82 15.99 -11.16
CA PRO A 103 -9.98 17.44 -10.93
C PRO A 103 -10.82 17.78 -9.70
N MET A 104 -11.85 16.98 -9.35
CA MET A 104 -12.65 17.20 -8.14
C MET A 104 -11.84 17.00 -6.86
N LEU A 105 -10.99 15.98 -6.82
CA LEU A 105 -10.08 15.72 -5.71
C LEU A 105 -9.02 16.82 -5.60
N ARG A 106 -8.46 17.30 -6.73
CA ARG A 106 -7.56 18.47 -6.72
C ARG A 106 -8.21 19.69 -6.10
N ALA A 107 -9.45 19.98 -6.48
CA ALA A 107 -10.20 21.11 -5.92
C ALA A 107 -10.48 20.92 -4.43
N LEU A 108 -10.87 19.71 -4.01
CA LEU A 108 -11.09 19.39 -2.59
C LEU A 108 -9.82 19.54 -1.76
N LEU A 109 -8.67 19.05 -2.23
CA LEU A 109 -7.42 19.17 -1.50
C LEU A 109 -6.92 20.62 -1.42
N ALA A 110 -7.12 21.41 -2.48
CA ALA A 110 -6.82 22.83 -2.48
C ALA A 110 -7.70 23.61 -1.50
N ASP A 111 -8.99 23.30 -1.42
CA ASP A 111 -9.95 23.97 -0.53
C ASP A 111 -9.80 23.53 0.94
N ARG A 112 -9.74 22.23 1.19
CA ARG A 112 -9.79 21.67 2.55
C ARG A 112 -8.44 21.62 3.23
N PHE A 113 -7.36 21.44 2.48
CA PHE A 113 -6.01 21.31 3.03
C PHE A 113 -5.07 22.43 2.55
N HIS A 114 -5.57 23.42 1.82
CA HIS A 114 -4.76 24.51 1.24
C HIS A 114 -3.54 23.97 0.45
N LEU A 115 -3.75 22.85 -0.25
CA LEU A 115 -2.71 22.16 -1.02
C LEU A 115 -2.21 23.05 -2.18
N VAL A 116 -0.90 23.27 -2.22
CA VAL A 116 -0.22 23.93 -3.34
C VAL A 116 0.80 22.98 -3.96
N VAL A 117 0.60 22.67 -5.25
CA VAL A 117 1.48 21.79 -6.03
C VAL A 117 1.96 22.51 -7.29
N LYS A 118 3.23 22.36 -7.63
CA LYS A 118 3.79 22.82 -8.91
C LYS A 118 4.47 21.71 -9.68
N ASN A 119 4.47 21.82 -11.01
CA ASN A 119 5.34 20.99 -11.85
C ASN A 119 6.80 21.39 -11.62
N ALA A 120 7.66 20.40 -11.48
CA ALA A 120 9.10 20.59 -11.33
C ALA A 120 9.85 19.42 -11.97
N THR A 121 11.18 19.49 -11.93
CA THR A 121 12.07 18.39 -12.29
C THR A 121 12.95 18.09 -11.09
N ALA A 122 13.07 16.82 -10.70
CA ALA A 122 13.90 16.40 -9.60
C ALA A 122 14.93 15.34 -10.04
N PRO A 123 16.16 15.37 -9.49
CA PRO A 123 17.13 14.30 -9.67
C PRO A 123 16.66 13.07 -8.89
N MET A 124 16.33 11.99 -9.61
CA MET A 124 15.76 10.78 -9.00
C MET A 124 16.46 9.52 -9.52
N PRO A 125 16.52 8.44 -8.72
CA PRO A 125 17.05 7.17 -9.19
C PRO A 125 16.27 6.62 -10.38
N ALA A 126 17.00 6.17 -11.39
CA ALA A 126 16.51 5.52 -12.59
C ALA A 126 17.56 4.52 -13.09
N TYR A 127 17.12 3.43 -13.69
CA TYR A 127 18.03 2.55 -14.41
C TYR A 127 18.28 3.13 -15.79
N VAL A 128 19.51 3.58 -16.05
CA VAL A 128 19.89 4.14 -17.35
C VAL A 128 20.38 3.00 -18.24
N LEU A 129 19.64 2.75 -19.33
CA LEU A 129 20.05 1.84 -20.39
C LEU A 129 21.13 2.52 -21.22
N SER A 130 22.32 1.94 -21.30
CA SER A 130 23.47 2.51 -21.99
C SER A 130 24.17 1.49 -22.87
N VAL A 131 24.93 1.93 -23.85
CA VAL A 131 25.68 1.02 -24.74
C VAL A 131 26.97 0.60 -24.05
N ALA A 132 27.21 -0.71 -23.96
CA ALA A 132 28.55 -1.24 -23.69
C ALA A 132 29.22 -1.62 -25.01
N LYS A 133 28.68 -2.63 -25.70
CA LYS A 133 29.10 -3.06 -27.03
C LYS A 133 27.92 -3.70 -27.74
N SER A 134 27.12 -2.88 -28.42
CA SER A 134 25.87 -3.31 -29.06
C SER A 134 26.07 -4.60 -29.88
N LYS A 135 25.20 -5.58 -29.62
CA LYS A 135 25.07 -6.85 -30.37
C LYS A 135 23.75 -6.95 -31.12
N MET A 136 22.96 -5.87 -31.10
CA MET A 136 21.64 -5.81 -31.72
C MET A 136 21.75 -5.51 -33.21
N THR A 137 20.81 -6.03 -33.98
CA THR A 137 20.71 -5.79 -35.42
C THR A 137 19.74 -4.64 -35.67
N GLU A 138 20.11 -3.70 -36.54
CA GLU A 138 19.18 -2.68 -37.02
C GLU A 138 18.05 -3.33 -37.81
N SER A 139 16.83 -2.86 -37.57
CA SER A 139 15.62 -3.35 -38.21
C SER A 139 15.39 -2.60 -39.53
N GLU A 140 14.96 -3.33 -40.56
CA GLU A 140 14.46 -2.74 -41.80
C GLU A 140 13.00 -2.25 -41.67
N SER A 141 12.34 -2.53 -40.54
CA SER A 141 10.95 -2.17 -40.28
C SER A 141 10.79 -0.67 -40.00
N THR A 142 9.83 -0.05 -40.70
CA THR A 142 9.43 1.36 -40.49
C THR A 142 8.13 1.51 -39.70
N GLY A 143 7.53 0.41 -39.22
CA GLY A 143 6.30 0.41 -38.43
C GLY A 143 6.52 0.56 -36.92
N ASP A 144 5.43 0.63 -36.15
CA ASP A 144 5.46 0.67 -34.69
C ASP A 144 6.07 -0.63 -34.14
N GLY A 145 7.24 -0.52 -33.52
CA GLY A 145 7.96 -1.65 -32.95
C GLY A 145 7.18 -2.36 -31.84
N SER A 146 7.40 -3.66 -31.67
CA SER A 146 6.77 -4.42 -30.60
C SER A 146 7.70 -5.49 -30.01
N CYS A 147 7.44 -5.84 -28.75
CA CYS A 147 8.11 -6.92 -28.05
C CYS A 147 7.07 -7.92 -27.54
N VAL A 148 7.13 -9.16 -28.04
CA VAL A 148 6.12 -10.19 -27.78
C VAL A 148 6.71 -11.26 -26.86
N PRO A 149 6.18 -11.42 -25.62
CA PRO A 149 6.52 -12.54 -24.75
C PRO A 149 6.15 -13.87 -25.40
N GLN A 150 7.07 -14.82 -25.33
CA GLN A 150 6.85 -16.17 -25.86
C GLN A 150 6.34 -17.10 -24.75
N PRO A 151 5.44 -18.04 -25.07
CA PRO A 151 5.01 -19.03 -24.11
C PRO A 151 6.21 -19.91 -23.68
N PRO A 152 6.22 -20.40 -22.43
CA PRO A 152 7.25 -21.33 -21.99
C PRO A 152 7.22 -22.61 -22.85
N PRO A 153 8.36 -23.29 -23.03
CA PRO A 153 8.41 -24.54 -23.80
C PRO A 153 7.44 -25.57 -23.24
N GLN A 154 6.61 -26.18 -24.10
CA GLN A 154 5.55 -27.10 -23.68
C GLN A 154 6.08 -28.38 -23.00
N ASN A 155 7.34 -28.73 -23.22
CA ASN A 155 7.98 -29.97 -22.74
C ASN A 155 9.24 -29.70 -21.90
N SER A 156 9.18 -28.77 -20.95
CA SER A 156 10.28 -28.57 -20.00
C SER A 156 10.39 -29.75 -19.02
N PRO A 157 11.60 -30.28 -18.76
CA PRO A 157 11.81 -31.29 -17.73
C PRO A 157 11.28 -30.83 -16.37
N ALA A 158 10.77 -31.78 -15.57
CA ALA A 158 10.29 -31.49 -14.22
C ALA A 158 11.42 -30.88 -13.37
N GLY A 159 11.16 -29.73 -12.76
CA GLY A 159 12.13 -28.99 -11.94
C GLY A 159 12.93 -27.92 -12.71
N THR A 160 12.82 -27.85 -14.04
CA THR A 160 13.44 -26.75 -14.81
C THR A 160 12.61 -25.47 -14.67
N VAL A 161 13.25 -24.36 -14.31
CA VAL A 161 12.64 -23.02 -14.36
C VAL A 161 12.76 -22.49 -15.79
N PRO A 162 11.66 -22.36 -16.56
CA PRO A 162 11.75 -21.82 -17.91
C PRO A 162 12.13 -20.33 -17.87
N PRO A 163 13.00 -19.85 -18.78
CA PRO A 163 13.27 -18.43 -18.88
C PRO A 163 12.07 -17.69 -19.47
N ILE A 164 11.95 -16.42 -19.13
CA ILE A 164 11.12 -15.46 -19.87
C ILE A 164 11.85 -15.15 -21.16
N VAL A 165 11.19 -15.35 -22.29
CA VAL A 165 11.72 -15.01 -23.62
C VAL A 165 10.82 -13.98 -24.27
N VAL A 166 11.41 -12.89 -24.76
CA VAL A 166 10.70 -11.83 -25.48
C VAL A 166 11.39 -11.60 -26.82
N ILE A 167 10.60 -11.60 -27.88
CA ILE A 167 11.07 -11.28 -29.23
C ILE A 167 10.64 -9.86 -29.55
N CYS A 168 11.63 -8.98 -29.74
CA CYS A 168 11.44 -7.59 -30.11
C CYS A 168 11.72 -7.41 -31.61
N LYS A 169 10.80 -6.73 -32.31
CA LYS A 169 10.92 -6.37 -33.72
C LYS A 169 10.65 -4.89 -33.91
N GLY A 170 11.57 -4.21 -34.57
CA GLY A 170 11.46 -2.81 -34.97
C GLY A 170 11.38 -1.85 -33.80
N VAL A 171 12.00 -2.15 -32.65
CA VAL A 171 11.81 -1.33 -31.43
C VAL A 171 12.88 -0.25 -31.31
N ALA A 172 12.47 1.00 -31.02
CA ALA A 172 13.39 2.07 -30.67
C ALA A 172 13.82 1.95 -29.19
N MET A 173 15.02 2.42 -28.84
CA MET A 173 15.56 2.29 -27.47
C MET A 173 14.72 2.99 -26.37
N PRO A 174 14.10 4.16 -26.60
CA PRO A 174 13.18 4.75 -25.62
C PRO A 174 11.98 3.85 -25.33
N GLU A 175 11.40 3.25 -26.37
CA GLU A 175 10.27 2.32 -26.22
C GLU A 175 10.71 1.02 -25.55
N PHE A 176 11.89 0.52 -25.91
CA PHE A 176 12.45 -0.66 -25.25
C PHE A 176 12.67 -0.43 -23.75
N ALA A 177 13.12 0.75 -23.33
CA ALA A 177 13.24 1.07 -21.90
C ALA A 177 11.88 0.97 -21.18
N HIS A 178 10.80 1.50 -21.77
CA HIS A 178 9.45 1.36 -21.23
C HIS A 178 8.99 -0.10 -21.15
N ILE A 179 9.17 -0.86 -22.23
CA ILE A 179 8.83 -2.29 -22.28
C ILE A 179 9.60 -3.09 -21.23
N LEU A 180 10.90 -2.83 -21.09
CA LEU A 180 11.76 -3.51 -20.14
C LEU A 180 11.28 -3.27 -18.70
N ARG A 181 10.89 -2.03 -18.37
CA ARG A 181 10.31 -1.72 -17.07
C ARG A 181 8.98 -2.45 -16.83
N ASN A 182 8.15 -2.58 -17.86
CA ASN A 182 6.85 -3.24 -17.76
C ASN A 182 6.98 -4.76 -17.57
N PHE A 183 7.84 -5.43 -18.36
CA PHE A 183 8.02 -6.88 -18.28
C PHE A 183 8.85 -7.33 -17.09
N SER A 184 9.73 -6.47 -16.57
CA SER A 184 10.71 -6.86 -15.55
C SER A 184 10.69 -5.96 -14.31
N GLY A 185 9.54 -5.41 -13.95
CA GLY A 185 9.39 -4.51 -12.80
C GLY A 185 9.99 -5.04 -11.49
N GLY A 186 9.94 -6.37 -11.25
CA GLY A 186 10.54 -7.00 -10.08
C GLY A 186 12.06 -6.78 -9.93
N TYR A 187 12.77 -6.55 -11.04
CA TYR A 187 14.21 -6.23 -11.03
C TYR A 187 14.51 -4.77 -10.70
N PHE A 188 13.59 -3.85 -11.02
CA PHE A 188 13.82 -2.41 -10.92
C PHE A 188 13.19 -1.77 -9.68
N GLY A 189 12.31 -2.48 -8.99
CA GLY A 189 11.47 -1.90 -7.94
C GLY A 189 10.67 -0.73 -8.53
N ASP A 190 10.66 0.40 -7.84
CA ASP A 190 9.92 1.58 -8.29
C ASP A 190 10.66 2.45 -9.31
N ASN A 191 11.90 2.10 -9.64
CA ASN A 191 12.72 2.92 -10.51
C ASN A 191 12.32 2.67 -11.98
N PRO A 192 12.16 3.72 -12.80
CA PRO A 192 11.94 3.58 -14.23
C PRO A 192 13.25 3.14 -14.91
N VAL A 193 13.11 2.70 -16.17
CA VAL A 193 14.23 2.54 -17.08
C VAL A 193 14.20 3.73 -18.04
N VAL A 194 15.35 4.37 -18.25
CA VAL A 194 15.52 5.53 -19.13
C VAL A 194 16.52 5.17 -20.21
N ASP A 195 16.22 5.50 -21.46
CA ASP A 195 17.18 5.37 -22.56
C ASP A 195 18.27 6.44 -22.45
N GLY A 196 19.51 5.99 -22.25
CA GLY A 196 20.73 6.78 -22.34
C GLY A 196 21.73 6.17 -23.34
N THR A 197 21.25 5.36 -24.29
CA THR A 197 22.08 4.65 -25.26
C THR A 197 22.60 5.58 -26.35
N GLY A 198 21.81 6.59 -26.73
CA GLY A 198 22.08 7.45 -27.87
C GLY A 198 21.96 6.75 -29.24
N LEU A 199 21.51 5.49 -29.26
CA LEU A 199 21.29 4.73 -30.48
C LEU A 199 20.09 5.28 -31.24
N LYS A 200 20.22 5.40 -32.56
CA LYS A 200 19.17 5.89 -33.45
C LYS A 200 18.65 4.74 -34.30
N GLY A 201 17.37 4.79 -34.62
CA GLY A 201 16.71 3.75 -35.41
C GLY A 201 16.06 2.67 -34.54
N ASN A 202 15.66 1.60 -35.21
CA ASN A 202 14.84 0.55 -34.65
C ASN A 202 15.65 -0.76 -34.69
N TYR A 203 15.44 -1.64 -33.71
CA TYR A 203 16.27 -2.83 -33.54
C TYR A 203 15.42 -4.09 -33.40
N ASP A 204 15.95 -5.19 -33.96
CA ASP A 204 15.42 -6.53 -33.83
C ASP A 204 16.33 -7.36 -32.93
N PHE A 205 15.76 -7.99 -31.91
CA PHE A 205 16.50 -8.88 -31.01
C PHE A 205 15.57 -9.78 -30.21
N THR A 206 16.15 -10.85 -29.66
CA THR A 206 15.50 -11.71 -28.66
C THR A 206 16.22 -11.53 -27.34
N LEU A 207 15.45 -11.35 -26.26
CA LEU A 207 15.96 -11.27 -24.90
C LEU A 207 15.39 -12.41 -24.06
N SER A 208 16.26 -13.10 -23.32
CA SER A 208 15.91 -14.22 -22.45
C SER A 208 16.47 -14.03 -21.04
N TRP A 209 15.65 -14.12 -20.00
CA TRP A 209 16.08 -13.97 -18.61
C TRP A 209 15.24 -14.80 -17.63
N THR A 210 15.73 -15.03 -16.43
CA THR A 210 14.97 -15.73 -15.38
C THR A 210 14.10 -14.75 -14.60
N TRP A 211 12.88 -15.11 -14.23
CA TRP A 211 12.07 -14.27 -13.33
C TRP A 211 12.75 -14.13 -11.96
N LYS A 212 12.79 -12.92 -11.38
CA LYS A 212 13.61 -12.61 -10.20
C LYS A 212 13.38 -13.57 -9.03
N GLY A 213 12.12 -13.90 -8.72
CA GLY A 213 11.80 -14.77 -7.59
C GLY A 213 12.07 -16.26 -7.84
N ASP A 214 12.38 -16.66 -9.07
CA ASP A 214 12.76 -18.04 -9.40
C ASP A 214 14.28 -18.20 -9.59
N LEU A 215 15.08 -17.14 -9.47
CA LEU A 215 16.55 -17.22 -9.58
C LEU A 215 17.13 -18.25 -8.61
N GLY A 216 16.63 -18.30 -7.37
CA GLY A 216 17.05 -19.29 -6.38
C GLY A 216 16.75 -20.74 -6.80
N LYS A 217 15.62 -20.96 -7.47
CA LYS A 217 15.24 -22.30 -7.99
C LYS A 217 16.03 -22.66 -9.24
N ALA A 218 16.30 -21.67 -10.10
CA ALA A 218 17.07 -21.85 -11.33
C ALA A 218 18.56 -22.13 -11.07
N GLY A 219 19.09 -21.70 -9.91
CA GLY A 219 20.46 -21.94 -9.51
C GLY A 219 21.45 -21.44 -10.55
N LYS A 220 22.39 -22.31 -10.97
CA LYS A 220 23.42 -21.99 -11.97
C LYS A 220 22.88 -21.72 -13.38
N ASP A 221 21.66 -22.20 -13.68
CA ASP A 221 21.03 -22.03 -14.98
C ASP A 221 20.21 -20.71 -15.04
N GLY A 222 20.08 -20.03 -13.89
CA GLY A 222 19.45 -18.73 -13.80
C GLY A 222 20.31 -17.62 -14.38
N ILE A 223 19.71 -16.74 -15.17
CA ILE A 223 20.34 -15.50 -15.66
C ILE A 223 19.54 -14.29 -15.20
N THR A 224 20.21 -13.32 -14.56
CA THR A 224 19.56 -12.08 -14.15
C THR A 224 19.22 -11.24 -15.37
N LEU A 225 18.23 -10.34 -15.26
CA LEU A 225 17.93 -9.41 -16.34
C LEU A 225 19.14 -8.53 -16.71
N PHE A 226 19.89 -8.07 -15.71
CA PHE A 226 21.09 -7.24 -15.92
C PHE A 226 22.14 -7.99 -16.74
N ASP A 227 22.41 -9.24 -16.39
CA ASP A 227 23.29 -10.12 -17.14
C ASP A 227 22.77 -10.41 -18.55
N ALA A 228 21.46 -10.63 -18.71
CA ALA A 228 20.85 -10.89 -20.00
C ALA A 228 21.01 -9.70 -20.95
N VAL A 229 20.71 -8.48 -20.47
CA VAL A 229 20.85 -7.24 -21.25
C VAL A 229 22.31 -6.99 -21.65
N ASP A 230 23.27 -7.23 -20.76
CA ASP A 230 24.70 -7.10 -21.06
C ASP A 230 25.21 -8.20 -22.01
N LYS A 231 24.97 -9.46 -21.68
CA LYS A 231 25.54 -10.59 -22.42
C LYS A 231 24.86 -10.81 -23.77
N GLN A 232 23.56 -10.59 -23.89
CA GLN A 232 22.80 -10.87 -25.12
C GLN A 232 22.70 -9.65 -26.04
N LEU A 233 22.46 -8.45 -25.49
CA LEU A 233 22.28 -7.24 -26.29
C LEU A 233 23.52 -6.34 -26.33
N GLY A 234 24.45 -6.52 -25.39
CA GLY A 234 25.61 -5.65 -25.26
C GLY A 234 25.27 -4.26 -24.73
N LEU A 235 24.16 -4.15 -23.99
CA LEU A 235 23.71 -2.93 -23.32
C LEU A 235 23.88 -3.09 -21.81
N LYS A 236 23.93 -1.99 -21.07
CA LYS A 236 24.04 -2.02 -19.61
C LYS A 236 22.91 -1.25 -18.97
N LEU A 237 22.50 -1.72 -17.79
CA LEU A 237 21.53 -1.08 -16.92
C LEU A 237 22.22 -0.71 -15.62
N ASP A 238 22.52 0.57 -15.46
CA ASP A 238 23.10 1.09 -14.24
C ASP A 238 22.06 1.93 -13.48
N LEU A 239 21.94 1.73 -12.17
CA LEU A 239 21.17 2.65 -11.33
C LEU A 239 21.94 3.97 -11.22
N LYS A 240 21.39 5.03 -11.83
CA LYS A 240 21.95 6.38 -11.82
C LYS A 240 20.88 7.38 -11.43
N THR A 241 21.30 8.60 -11.14
CA THR A 241 20.38 9.72 -10.96
C THR A 241 20.06 10.33 -12.31
N ALA A 242 18.77 10.50 -12.63
CA ALA A 242 18.29 11.16 -13.84
C ALA A 242 17.23 12.23 -13.50
N PRO A 243 17.18 13.35 -14.24
CA PRO A 243 16.13 14.35 -14.05
C PRO A 243 14.76 13.75 -14.45
N ARG A 244 13.79 13.82 -13.54
CA ARG A 244 12.42 13.33 -13.77
C ARG A 244 11.38 14.42 -13.52
N PRO A 245 10.31 14.49 -14.34
CA PRO A 245 9.20 15.37 -14.04
C PRO A 245 8.52 14.90 -12.75
N VAL A 246 8.25 15.85 -11.86
CA VAL A 246 7.62 15.60 -10.57
C VAL A 246 6.58 16.66 -10.25
N PHE A 247 5.64 16.29 -9.40
CA PHE A 247 4.70 17.19 -8.74
C PHE A 247 5.27 17.58 -7.38
N LEU A 248 5.77 18.80 -7.25
CA LEU A 248 6.33 19.31 -6.01
C LEU A 248 5.22 19.91 -5.13
N VAL A 249 4.97 19.30 -3.98
CA VAL A 249 4.12 19.86 -2.92
C VAL A 249 4.89 21.00 -2.25
N GLN A 250 4.41 22.23 -2.42
CA GLN A 250 4.99 23.42 -1.80
C GLN A 250 4.47 23.63 -0.38
N SER A 251 3.18 23.42 -0.19
CA SER A 251 2.52 23.51 1.12
C SER A 251 1.25 22.66 1.13
N VAL A 252 0.92 22.16 2.31
CA VAL A 252 -0.35 21.50 2.62
C VAL A 252 -0.52 21.54 4.14
N GLU A 253 -1.72 21.83 4.60
CA GLU A 253 -2.05 21.84 6.02
C GLU A 253 -2.42 20.44 6.50
N LYS A 254 -2.06 20.12 7.74
CA LYS A 254 -2.32 18.78 8.31
C LYS A 254 -3.78 18.60 8.72
N ILE A 255 -4.39 19.65 9.25
CA ILE A 255 -5.77 19.63 9.73
C ILE A 255 -6.64 20.21 8.62
N PRO A 256 -7.60 19.45 8.07
CA PRO A 256 -8.50 19.99 7.07
C PRO A 256 -9.40 21.06 7.67
N THR A 257 -9.89 21.97 6.84
CA THR A 257 -10.97 22.88 7.25
C THR A 257 -12.19 22.08 7.72
N PRO A 258 -12.99 22.59 8.68
CA PRO A 258 -14.15 21.86 9.20
C PRO A 258 -15.13 21.44 8.10
N ASN A 259 -15.77 20.28 8.29
CA ASN A 259 -16.86 19.86 7.42
C ASN A 259 -18.04 20.85 7.48
N PRO A 260 -18.85 20.95 6.41
CA PRO A 260 -20.08 21.73 6.43
C PRO A 260 -21.02 21.25 7.55
N ALA A 261 -21.70 22.18 8.22
CA ALA A 261 -22.55 21.85 9.37
C ALA A 261 -23.70 20.88 9.04
N ASN A 262 -24.16 20.85 7.79
CA ASN A 262 -25.23 19.97 7.31
C ASN A 262 -24.73 18.63 6.74
N ILE A 263 -23.46 18.25 6.98
CA ILE A 263 -22.86 17.05 6.36
C ILE A 263 -23.64 15.76 6.65
N ALA A 264 -24.16 15.60 7.87
CA ALA A 264 -24.92 14.41 8.27
C ALA A 264 -26.27 14.28 7.53
N GLU A 265 -26.90 15.40 7.20
CA GLU A 265 -28.17 15.44 6.46
C GLU A 265 -27.94 15.32 4.95
N ALA A 266 -26.94 16.02 4.41
CA ALA A 266 -26.65 16.07 2.98
C ALA A 266 -25.86 14.85 2.48
N LEU A 267 -25.14 14.15 3.37
CA LEU A 267 -24.34 12.97 3.07
C LEU A 267 -24.48 11.92 4.19
N PRO A 268 -25.69 11.39 4.44
CA PRO A 268 -25.93 10.46 5.54
C PRO A 268 -25.11 9.18 5.36
N GLU A 269 -24.59 8.60 6.44
CA GLU A 269 -23.95 7.28 6.38
C GLU A 269 -24.93 6.23 5.85
N PRO A 270 -24.53 5.41 4.86
CA PRO A 270 -25.33 4.26 4.47
C PRO A 270 -25.54 3.37 5.70
N PRO A 271 -26.76 2.86 5.93
CA PRO A 271 -26.97 1.89 7.00
C PRO A 271 -26.11 0.64 6.73
N PRO A 272 -25.63 -0.05 7.79
CA PRO A 272 -24.97 -1.34 7.65
C PRO A 272 -25.81 -2.28 6.79
N GLN A 273 -25.30 -2.68 5.62
CA GLN A 273 -26.01 -3.59 4.75
C GLN A 273 -25.75 -5.02 5.24
N PRO A 274 -26.76 -5.86 5.51
CA PRO A 274 -26.55 -7.29 5.66
C PRO A 274 -26.19 -7.92 4.30
N PHE A 275 -25.84 -9.20 4.32
CA PHE A 275 -25.84 -9.98 3.09
C PHE A 275 -27.26 -10.03 2.51
N GLU A 276 -27.37 -9.93 1.18
CA GLU A 276 -28.65 -10.14 0.47
C GLU A 276 -29.13 -11.58 0.67
N VAL A 277 -28.18 -12.52 0.62
CA VAL A 277 -28.38 -13.94 0.93
C VAL A 277 -27.13 -14.41 1.66
N ALA A 278 -27.29 -15.11 2.78
CA ALA A 278 -26.18 -15.78 3.44
C ALA A 278 -26.65 -17.14 3.98
N THR A 279 -25.86 -18.16 3.72
CA THR A 279 -25.97 -19.45 4.39
C THR A 279 -24.73 -19.69 5.21
N ILE A 280 -24.92 -20.19 6.42
CA ILE A 280 -23.84 -20.63 7.30
C ILE A 280 -24.20 -21.99 7.89
N LYS A 281 -23.32 -22.96 7.75
CA LYS A 281 -23.54 -24.32 8.24
C LYS A 281 -22.24 -24.92 8.79
N PRO A 282 -22.31 -25.82 9.79
CA PRO A 282 -21.13 -26.54 10.23
C PRO A 282 -20.45 -27.27 9.07
N SER A 283 -19.13 -27.15 8.96
CA SER A 283 -18.36 -27.84 7.92
C SER A 283 -18.24 -29.33 8.21
N ALA A 284 -17.99 -30.13 7.16
CA ALA A 284 -17.66 -31.54 7.36
C ALA A 284 -16.28 -31.68 8.04
N PRO A 285 -16.03 -32.73 8.86
CA PRO A 285 -14.78 -32.86 9.63
C PRO A 285 -13.49 -32.83 8.79
N ASP A 286 -13.51 -33.45 7.61
CA ASP A 286 -12.35 -33.57 6.71
C ASP A 286 -12.36 -32.54 5.57
N GLU A 287 -13.24 -31.55 5.65
CA GLU A 287 -13.35 -30.53 4.63
C GLU A 287 -12.11 -29.63 4.62
N LYS A 288 -11.62 -29.37 3.40
CA LYS A 288 -10.43 -28.55 3.21
C LYS A 288 -10.81 -27.08 3.27
N SER A 289 -10.00 -26.30 3.98
CA SER A 289 -10.16 -24.85 4.02
C SER A 289 -10.10 -24.28 2.61
N PHE A 290 -11.16 -23.55 2.25
CA PHE A 290 -11.26 -22.84 0.99
C PHE A 290 -11.92 -21.49 1.25
N GLY A 291 -11.54 -20.47 0.48
CA GLY A 291 -12.10 -19.14 0.61
C GLY A 291 -11.92 -18.39 -0.70
N ARG A 292 -13.00 -17.82 -1.22
CA ARG A 292 -12.99 -17.01 -2.43
C ARG A 292 -14.04 -15.90 -2.33
N ILE A 293 -13.60 -14.69 -2.63
CA ILE A 293 -14.48 -13.55 -2.89
C ILE A 293 -14.39 -13.26 -4.39
N THR A 294 -15.53 -13.20 -5.08
CA THR A 294 -15.59 -12.88 -6.51
C THR A 294 -16.71 -11.88 -6.75
N GLY A 295 -16.34 -10.62 -7.03
CA GLY A 295 -17.30 -9.53 -7.03
C GLY A 295 -17.98 -9.44 -5.67
N GLY A 296 -19.32 -9.50 -5.64
CA GLY A 296 -20.11 -9.53 -4.40
C GLY A 296 -20.35 -10.93 -3.81
N GLN A 297 -19.80 -12.00 -4.37
CA GLN A 297 -20.02 -13.37 -3.89
C GLN A 297 -18.90 -13.82 -2.96
N ILE A 298 -19.26 -14.48 -1.86
CA ILE A 298 -18.36 -15.06 -0.88
C ILE A 298 -18.66 -16.54 -0.79
N GLN A 299 -17.63 -17.36 -0.99
CA GLN A 299 -17.66 -18.79 -0.75
C GLN A 299 -16.48 -19.16 0.13
N ALA A 300 -16.76 -19.74 1.29
CA ALA A 300 -15.74 -20.26 2.17
C ALA A 300 -16.17 -21.62 2.72
N ASN A 301 -15.22 -22.54 2.85
CA ASN A 301 -15.43 -23.87 3.39
C ASN A 301 -14.43 -24.10 4.52
N ALA A 302 -14.85 -24.87 5.52
CA ALA A 302 -14.03 -25.21 6.69
C ALA A 302 -13.38 -23.97 7.36
N LEU A 303 -14.08 -22.84 7.38
CA LEU A 303 -13.56 -21.57 7.88
C LEU A 303 -13.65 -21.53 9.42
N PRO A 304 -12.54 -21.37 10.16
CA PRO A 304 -12.58 -21.30 11.62
C PRO A 304 -13.43 -20.12 12.09
N LEU A 305 -14.38 -20.35 12.99
CA LEU A 305 -15.26 -19.27 13.48
C LEU A 305 -14.47 -18.23 14.29
N MET A 306 -13.43 -18.66 15.01
CA MET A 306 -12.48 -17.74 15.64
C MET A 306 -11.81 -16.78 14.65
N PHE A 307 -11.48 -17.26 13.43
CA PHE A 307 -10.92 -16.39 12.40
C PHE A 307 -11.94 -15.34 11.96
N LEU A 308 -13.20 -15.72 11.77
CA LEU A 308 -14.28 -14.79 11.41
C LEU A 308 -14.50 -13.72 12.46
N VAL A 309 -14.52 -14.08 13.75
CA VAL A 309 -14.66 -13.11 14.85
C VAL A 309 -13.49 -12.14 14.86
N ASN A 310 -12.24 -12.63 14.80
CA ASN A 310 -11.08 -11.74 14.76
C ASN A 310 -11.12 -10.81 13.53
N PHE A 311 -11.44 -11.34 12.35
CA PHE A 311 -11.53 -10.56 11.13
C PHE A 311 -12.61 -9.47 11.21
N ALA A 312 -13.81 -9.81 11.69
CA ALA A 312 -14.98 -8.93 11.74
C ALA A 312 -14.80 -7.70 12.66
N TRP A 313 -13.92 -7.79 13.65
CA TRP A 313 -13.56 -6.68 14.56
C TRP A 313 -12.13 -6.15 14.37
N ASP A 314 -11.44 -6.53 13.28
CA ASP A 314 -10.04 -6.17 13.00
C ASP A 314 -9.07 -6.48 14.15
N LEU A 315 -9.30 -7.60 14.84
CA LEU A 315 -8.45 -8.07 15.93
C LEU A 315 -7.28 -8.88 15.38
N ASN A 316 -6.11 -8.70 15.99
CA ASN A 316 -4.95 -9.52 15.69
C ASN A 316 -5.13 -10.93 16.28
N PRO A 317 -5.18 -12.00 15.48
CA PRO A 317 -5.44 -13.35 15.97
C PRO A 317 -4.36 -13.90 16.91
N ASN A 318 -3.17 -13.29 16.93
CA ASN A 318 -2.10 -13.67 17.86
C ASN A 318 -2.22 -12.94 19.22
N ASN A 319 -3.08 -11.92 19.33
CA ASN A 319 -3.30 -11.17 20.55
C ASN A 319 -4.43 -11.77 21.39
N LYS A 320 -4.07 -12.73 22.25
CA LYS A 320 -5.01 -13.41 23.17
C LYS A 320 -5.65 -12.48 24.22
N GLU A 321 -5.15 -11.26 24.40
CA GLU A 321 -5.73 -10.29 25.36
C GLU A 321 -6.80 -9.40 24.73
N SER A 322 -6.88 -9.35 23.39
CA SER A 322 -7.83 -8.48 22.67
C SER A 322 -9.26 -9.01 22.60
N LEU A 323 -9.43 -10.33 22.77
CA LEU A 323 -10.73 -10.99 22.78
C LEU A 323 -10.93 -11.70 24.12
N VAL A 324 -11.98 -11.30 24.84
CA VAL A 324 -12.29 -11.75 26.19
C VAL A 324 -13.55 -12.59 26.18
N ASN A 325 -13.59 -13.61 27.06
CA ASN A 325 -14.74 -14.52 27.24
C ASN A 325 -15.13 -15.30 25.98
N ALA A 326 -14.21 -15.47 25.04
CA ALA A 326 -14.44 -16.33 23.89
C ALA A 326 -14.74 -17.77 24.33
N PRO A 327 -15.89 -18.34 23.94
CA PRO A 327 -16.20 -19.73 24.26
C PRO A 327 -15.16 -20.68 23.65
N LYS A 328 -14.73 -21.70 24.40
CA LYS A 328 -13.68 -22.64 23.97
C LYS A 328 -14.00 -23.36 22.65
N TRP A 329 -15.27 -23.60 22.36
CA TRP A 329 -15.70 -24.26 21.11
C TRP A 329 -15.35 -23.45 19.86
N LEU A 330 -15.13 -22.13 19.96
CA LEU A 330 -14.67 -21.31 18.82
C LEU A 330 -13.30 -21.73 18.28
N GLU A 331 -12.46 -22.35 19.09
CA GLU A 331 -11.10 -22.77 18.69
C GLU A 331 -11.12 -23.92 17.66
N THR A 332 -12.19 -24.73 17.66
CA THR A 332 -12.32 -25.90 16.79
C THR A 332 -13.46 -25.79 15.79
N ALA A 333 -14.45 -24.95 16.07
CA ALA A 333 -15.63 -24.80 15.22
C ALA A 333 -15.27 -24.21 13.84
N LYS A 334 -15.77 -24.89 12.80
CA LYS A 334 -15.56 -24.53 11.40
C LYS A 334 -16.90 -24.50 10.68
N PHE A 335 -17.08 -23.48 9.84
CA PHE A 335 -18.31 -23.27 9.10
C PHE A 335 -18.04 -23.05 7.62
N ASP A 336 -18.98 -23.52 6.81
CA ASP A 336 -19.07 -23.14 5.40
C ASP A 336 -19.97 -21.92 5.30
N ILE A 337 -19.56 -20.95 4.50
CA ILE A 337 -20.28 -19.72 4.24
C ILE A 337 -20.46 -19.58 2.74
N ASN A 338 -21.71 -19.44 2.31
CA ASN A 338 -22.03 -18.95 0.98
C ASN A 338 -22.88 -17.69 1.14
N ALA A 339 -22.35 -16.55 0.74
CA ALA A 339 -23.01 -15.27 0.93
C ALA A 339 -22.90 -14.36 -0.30
N LYS A 340 -23.92 -13.55 -0.51
CA LYS A 340 -24.00 -12.54 -1.57
C LYS A 340 -24.17 -11.17 -0.93
N ALA A 341 -23.25 -10.27 -1.26
CA ALA A 341 -23.36 -8.85 -0.92
C ALA A 341 -24.47 -8.16 -1.71
N GLY A 342 -25.14 -7.21 -1.06
CA GLY A 342 -26.14 -6.38 -1.71
C GLY A 342 -25.56 -5.47 -2.81
N ALA A 343 -26.44 -4.93 -3.64
CA ALA A 343 -26.08 -4.17 -4.84
C ALA A 343 -25.29 -2.87 -4.60
N ASN A 344 -25.27 -2.35 -3.36
CA ASN A 344 -24.69 -1.04 -3.01
C ASN A 344 -23.47 -1.15 -2.08
N VAL A 345 -22.84 -2.32 -1.99
CA VAL A 345 -21.65 -2.49 -1.15
C VAL A 345 -20.44 -1.86 -1.83
N ARG A 346 -19.56 -1.23 -1.03
CA ARG A 346 -18.34 -0.64 -1.55
C ARG A 346 -17.42 -1.71 -2.09
N VAL A 347 -16.72 -1.36 -3.17
CA VAL A 347 -15.75 -2.25 -3.80
C VAL A 347 -14.38 -1.59 -3.93
N ASP A 348 -13.35 -2.39 -3.67
CA ASP A 348 -11.96 -2.04 -3.87
C ASP A 348 -11.46 -2.70 -5.17
N LYS A 349 -10.63 -1.97 -5.92
CA LYS A 349 -9.94 -2.51 -7.09
C LYS A 349 -8.51 -2.88 -6.73
N PHE A 350 -8.19 -4.17 -6.72
CA PHE A 350 -6.86 -4.67 -6.39
C PHE A 350 -6.35 -5.60 -7.49
N ALA A 351 -5.18 -5.31 -8.06
CA ALA A 351 -4.55 -6.12 -9.11
C ALA A 351 -5.50 -6.51 -10.28
N GLY A 352 -6.38 -5.58 -10.69
CA GLY A 352 -7.37 -5.82 -11.75
C GLY A 352 -8.64 -6.58 -11.32
N GLN A 353 -8.73 -6.98 -10.05
CA GLN A 353 -9.93 -7.59 -9.46
C GLN A 353 -10.77 -6.54 -8.73
N THR A 354 -12.08 -6.74 -8.73
CA THR A 354 -13.03 -5.95 -7.93
C THR A 354 -13.49 -6.80 -6.76
N LEU A 355 -13.19 -6.36 -5.54
CA LEU A 355 -13.48 -7.06 -4.29
C LEU A 355 -14.38 -6.22 -3.42
N ILE A 356 -15.18 -6.85 -2.56
CA ILE A 356 -15.92 -6.17 -1.50
C ILE A 356 -14.93 -5.39 -0.63
N ASN A 357 -15.22 -4.13 -0.34
CA ASN A 357 -14.45 -3.33 0.60
C ASN A 357 -14.42 -4.01 1.97
N PHE A 358 -13.25 -4.09 2.58
CA PHE A 358 -13.10 -4.86 3.81
C PHE A 358 -13.89 -4.32 4.99
N GLU A 359 -14.08 -3.00 5.11
CA GLU A 359 -14.88 -2.45 6.21
C GLU A 359 -16.36 -2.80 6.08
N ASP A 360 -16.88 -2.76 4.85
CA ASP A 360 -18.25 -3.23 4.59
C ASP A 360 -18.36 -4.72 4.88
N LEU A 361 -17.40 -5.53 4.42
CA LEU A 361 -17.38 -6.97 4.68
C LEU A 361 -17.34 -7.26 6.19
N ARG A 362 -16.49 -6.57 6.95
CA ARG A 362 -16.43 -6.68 8.42
C ARG A 362 -17.78 -6.31 9.05
N SER A 363 -18.44 -5.26 8.58
CA SER A 363 -19.78 -4.89 9.04
C SER A 363 -20.83 -5.95 8.74
N MET A 364 -20.84 -6.51 7.53
CA MET A 364 -21.75 -7.58 7.11
C MET A 364 -21.55 -8.85 7.95
N LEU A 365 -20.30 -9.21 8.22
CA LEU A 365 -19.95 -10.36 9.06
C LEU A 365 -20.36 -10.14 10.52
N ARG A 366 -20.17 -8.93 11.08
CA ARG A 366 -20.68 -8.60 12.42
C ARG A 366 -22.19 -8.77 12.51
N ALA A 367 -22.93 -8.25 11.54
CA ALA A 367 -24.40 -8.42 11.48
C ALA A 367 -24.79 -9.91 11.40
N MET A 368 -24.14 -10.68 10.52
CA MET A 368 -24.39 -12.12 10.39
C MET A 368 -24.08 -12.88 11.69
N LEU A 369 -22.97 -12.57 12.37
CA LEU A 369 -22.60 -13.21 13.63
C LEU A 369 -23.59 -12.87 14.75
N THR A 370 -24.04 -11.62 14.83
CA THR A 370 -25.07 -11.19 15.78
C THR A 370 -26.40 -11.89 15.51
N GLU A 371 -26.83 -12.02 14.25
CA GLU A 371 -28.10 -12.65 13.91
C GLU A 371 -28.04 -14.18 14.06
N ARG A 372 -27.10 -14.83 13.37
CA ARG A 372 -27.04 -16.30 13.27
C ARG A 372 -26.54 -16.93 14.56
N PHE A 373 -25.56 -16.36 15.25
CA PHE A 373 -25.05 -16.93 16.50
C PHE A 373 -25.56 -16.21 17.76
N GLN A 374 -26.51 -15.27 17.61
CA GLN A 374 -27.01 -14.45 18.72
C GLN A 374 -25.88 -13.77 19.50
N MET A 375 -24.79 -13.44 18.79
CA MET A 375 -23.57 -12.92 19.37
C MET A 375 -23.80 -11.52 19.91
N LYS A 376 -23.54 -11.34 21.21
CA LYS A 376 -23.54 -10.03 21.89
C LYS A 376 -22.13 -9.71 22.35
N THR A 377 -21.72 -8.47 22.08
CA THR A 377 -20.39 -7.98 22.44
C THR A 377 -20.45 -6.55 22.93
N HIS A 378 -19.42 -6.16 23.69
CA HIS A 378 -19.10 -4.77 24.00
C HIS A 378 -17.58 -4.57 24.05
N MET A 379 -17.17 -3.31 24.01
CA MET A 379 -15.78 -2.91 24.27
C MET A 379 -15.63 -2.51 25.73
N GLU A 380 -14.56 -2.95 26.39
CA GLU A 380 -14.21 -2.48 27.73
C GLU A 380 -12.71 -2.22 27.85
N GLU A 381 -12.31 -1.37 28.79
CA GLU A 381 -10.90 -1.12 29.12
C GLU A 381 -10.35 -2.25 29.99
N ARG A 382 -9.29 -2.91 29.51
CA ARG A 382 -8.56 -3.92 30.30
C ARG A 382 -7.07 -3.70 30.33
N PRO A 383 -6.37 -4.12 31.40
CA PRO A 383 -4.92 -4.11 31.44
C PRO A 383 -4.34 -5.15 30.47
N VAL A 384 -3.96 -4.71 29.26
CA VAL A 384 -3.30 -5.54 28.24
C VAL A 384 -1.79 -5.35 28.25
N THR A 385 -1.05 -6.28 27.65
CA THR A 385 0.38 -6.13 27.41
C THR A 385 0.66 -5.07 26.34
N ALA A 386 1.29 -3.96 26.71
CA ALA A 386 1.81 -2.95 25.79
C ALA A 386 3.31 -2.74 26.00
N TYR A 387 3.94 -1.92 25.15
CA TYR A 387 5.36 -1.65 25.25
C TYR A 387 5.66 -0.15 25.41
N THR A 388 6.75 0.13 26.11
CA THR A 388 7.34 1.46 26.22
C THR A 388 8.68 1.43 25.53
N LEU A 389 8.91 2.32 24.59
CA LEU A 389 10.21 2.50 23.97
C LEU A 389 11.07 3.39 24.89
N VAL A 390 12.21 2.88 25.34
CA VAL A 390 13.17 3.62 26.19
C VAL A 390 14.56 3.63 25.54
N ALA A 391 15.35 4.64 25.84
CA ALA A 391 16.73 4.72 25.36
C ALA A 391 17.62 3.69 26.09
N ALA A 392 18.47 2.97 25.35
CA ALA A 392 19.38 1.95 25.87
C ALA A 392 20.74 2.04 25.15
N GLY A 393 21.35 3.22 25.17
CA GLY A 393 22.54 3.57 24.39
C GLY A 393 22.21 3.73 22.90
N PRO A 394 21.44 4.76 22.51
CA PRO A 394 20.93 4.93 21.14
C PRO A 394 22.03 4.91 20.08
N LYS A 395 21.80 4.15 19.01
CA LYS A 395 22.69 3.97 17.85
C LYS A 395 22.08 4.49 16.55
N LEU A 396 20.92 5.15 16.66
CA LEU A 396 20.21 5.76 15.54
C LEU A 396 20.99 6.94 14.97
N LYS A 397 20.89 7.15 13.67
CA LYS A 397 21.48 8.31 13.00
C LYS A 397 20.46 9.46 13.04
N PRO A 398 20.78 10.63 13.60
CA PRO A 398 19.92 11.79 13.48
C PRO A 398 19.72 12.17 12.01
N THR A 399 18.49 12.47 11.62
CA THR A 399 18.19 12.99 10.29
C THR A 399 18.80 14.38 10.14
N THR A 400 19.61 14.59 9.11
CA THR A 400 20.35 15.84 8.89
C THR A 400 19.67 16.80 7.92
N ASP A 401 18.83 16.28 7.02
CA ASP A 401 18.05 17.10 6.09
C ASP A 401 16.59 17.15 6.56
N PRO A 402 16.13 18.27 7.16
CA PRO A 402 14.76 18.38 7.66
C PRO A 402 13.71 18.46 6.54
N THR A 403 14.14 18.59 5.27
CA THR A 403 13.25 18.64 4.11
C THR A 403 12.94 17.25 3.53
N GLU A 404 13.67 16.21 3.93
CA GLU A 404 13.34 14.84 3.55
C GLU A 404 12.01 14.42 4.18
N ARG A 405 11.15 13.73 3.43
CA ARG A 405 9.92 13.18 4.01
C ARG A 405 10.21 11.98 4.89
N THR A 406 9.37 11.79 5.90
CA THR A 406 9.33 10.53 6.65
C THR A 406 9.02 9.40 5.68
N LYS A 407 9.85 8.37 5.67
CA LYS A 407 9.60 7.16 4.88
C LYS A 407 10.07 5.96 5.65
N CYS A 408 9.32 4.87 5.58
CA CYS A 408 9.85 3.57 5.94
C CYS A 408 9.37 2.50 4.95
N LYS A 409 10.29 1.67 4.47
CA LYS A 409 10.01 0.61 3.49
C LYS A 409 10.74 -0.67 3.82
N GLU A 410 10.18 -1.78 3.36
CA GLU A 410 10.90 -3.04 3.30
C GLU A 410 11.97 -2.99 2.21
N GLY A 411 13.16 -3.48 2.53
CA GLY A 411 14.27 -3.61 1.59
C GLY A 411 15.54 -2.87 1.98
N PRO A 412 16.57 -3.02 1.15
CA PRO A 412 17.90 -2.47 1.42
C PRO A 412 17.89 -0.96 1.50
N GLY A 413 18.88 -0.44 2.23
CA GLY A 413 19.16 0.98 2.32
C GLY A 413 19.73 1.57 1.03
N PRO A 414 20.17 2.83 1.05
CA PRO A 414 20.76 3.50 -0.11
C PRO A 414 21.99 2.80 -0.72
N ASP A 415 22.69 1.95 0.05
CA ASP A 415 23.84 1.18 -0.43
C ASP A 415 23.45 -0.06 -1.25
N GLY A 416 22.16 -0.38 -1.35
CA GLY A 416 21.61 -1.51 -2.10
C GLY A 416 21.92 -2.89 -1.49
N LYS A 417 22.55 -2.96 -0.31
CA LYS A 417 22.92 -4.22 0.32
C LYS A 417 21.73 -4.82 1.07
N ASP A 418 21.34 -6.03 0.69
CA ASP A 418 20.25 -6.76 1.33
C ASP A 418 20.80 -7.93 2.18
N PRO A 419 20.98 -7.77 3.50
CA PRO A 419 21.50 -8.81 4.38
C PRO A 419 20.65 -10.09 4.40
N ARG A 420 19.40 -10.04 3.95
CA ARG A 420 18.50 -11.19 3.89
C ARG A 420 18.94 -12.22 2.84
N ILE A 421 19.75 -11.80 1.86
CA ILE A 421 20.35 -12.71 0.88
C ILE A 421 21.35 -13.66 1.57
N ALA A 422 22.18 -13.12 2.46
CA ALA A 422 23.18 -13.89 3.19
C ALA A 422 22.57 -14.64 4.38
N SER A 423 21.52 -14.09 5.01
CA SER A 423 20.82 -14.69 6.14
C SER A 423 19.30 -14.62 5.96
N PRO A 424 18.70 -15.56 5.22
CA PRO A 424 17.26 -15.56 4.94
C PRO A 424 16.34 -15.68 6.17
N ILE A 425 16.89 -16.14 7.31
CA ILE A 425 16.15 -16.22 8.58
C ILE A 425 15.77 -14.84 9.11
N LEU A 426 16.55 -13.80 8.78
CA LEU A 426 16.23 -12.39 9.04
C LEU A 426 15.31 -11.87 7.94
N ASN A 427 14.12 -12.45 7.81
CA ASN A 427 13.25 -12.23 6.65
C ASN A 427 12.61 -10.81 6.58
N ARG A 428 12.86 -9.93 7.55
CA ARG A 428 12.37 -8.54 7.57
C ARG A 428 13.56 -7.58 7.57
N LEU A 429 13.48 -6.54 6.72
CA LEU A 429 14.50 -5.51 6.64
C LEU A 429 13.83 -4.17 6.38
N LEU A 430 13.77 -3.32 7.39
CA LEU A 430 13.18 -1.99 7.27
C LEU A 430 14.28 -0.98 7.06
N THR A 431 14.11 -0.11 6.07
CA THR A 431 14.89 1.11 5.91
C THR A 431 13.96 2.29 6.12
N CYS A 432 14.20 3.03 7.20
CA CYS A 432 13.42 4.17 7.58
C CYS A 432 14.28 5.45 7.62
N GLN A 433 13.66 6.58 7.33
CA GLN A 433 14.26 7.92 7.34
C GLN A 433 13.29 8.94 7.92
N ASN A 434 13.85 9.98 8.53
CA ASN A 434 13.13 11.10 9.12
C ASN A 434 11.94 10.68 10.02
N MET A 435 12.17 9.72 10.92
CA MET A 435 11.14 9.26 11.87
C MET A 435 11.39 9.80 13.28
N THR A 436 10.37 10.39 13.88
CA THR A 436 10.33 10.69 15.32
C THR A 436 10.17 9.39 16.14
N MET A 437 10.49 9.41 17.42
CA MET A 437 10.36 8.22 18.29
C MET A 437 8.93 7.70 18.42
N ALA A 438 7.94 8.59 18.46
CA ALA A 438 6.54 8.20 18.42
C ALA A 438 6.20 7.43 17.12
N GLN A 439 6.64 7.94 15.97
CA GLN A 439 6.46 7.26 14.68
C GLN A 439 7.22 5.93 14.61
N ILE A 440 8.41 5.84 15.21
CA ILE A 440 9.13 4.56 15.34
C ILE A 440 8.29 3.57 16.14
N GLY A 441 7.65 3.99 17.23
CA GLY A 441 6.75 3.16 18.02
C GLY A 441 5.57 2.61 17.19
N ASP A 442 4.87 3.48 16.47
CA ASP A 442 3.76 3.11 15.59
C ASP A 442 4.20 2.13 14.50
N GLU A 443 5.36 2.40 13.89
CA GLU A 443 5.91 1.56 12.84
C GLU A 443 6.33 0.19 13.37
N LEU A 444 6.92 0.11 14.56
CA LEU A 444 7.26 -1.16 15.22
C LEU A 444 6.00 -2.02 15.45
N GLN A 445 4.89 -1.43 15.92
CA GLN A 445 3.63 -2.16 16.05
C GLN A 445 3.14 -2.69 14.69
N ARG A 446 3.17 -1.84 13.66
CA ARG A 446 2.71 -2.18 12.30
C ARG A 446 3.52 -3.32 11.68
N VAL A 447 4.85 -3.20 11.72
CA VAL A 447 5.77 -4.11 11.03
C VAL A 447 6.07 -5.38 11.83
N ALA A 448 6.00 -5.33 13.17
CA ALA A 448 6.26 -6.45 14.05
C ALA A 448 4.96 -6.94 14.71
N ASN A 449 3.86 -6.96 13.94
CA ASN A 449 2.52 -7.35 14.40
C ASN A 449 2.38 -8.81 14.85
N GLY A 450 3.42 -9.64 14.72
CA GLY A 450 3.51 -10.97 15.35
C GLY A 450 4.15 -10.94 16.76
N TYR A 451 4.59 -9.77 17.23
CA TYR A 451 5.24 -9.57 18.53
C TYR A 451 4.56 -8.46 19.33
N ILE A 452 4.17 -7.38 18.66
CA ILE A 452 3.67 -6.14 19.24
C ILE A 452 2.24 -5.96 18.74
N TYR A 453 1.28 -6.07 19.66
CA TYR A 453 -0.15 -6.05 19.32
C TYR A 453 -0.85 -4.76 19.73
N ASN A 454 -0.30 -4.07 20.72
CA ASN A 454 -0.84 -2.85 21.30
C ASN A 454 0.16 -1.70 21.12
N PRO A 455 -0.28 -0.43 21.21
CA PRO A 455 0.56 0.73 20.94
C PRO A 455 1.87 0.76 21.73
N VAL A 456 2.92 1.22 21.06
CA VAL A 456 4.23 1.47 21.65
C VAL A 456 4.31 2.95 22.03
N ILE A 457 4.51 3.26 23.30
CA ILE A 457 4.65 4.64 23.78
C ILE A 457 6.13 5.01 23.82
N ASP A 458 6.46 6.17 23.29
CA ASP A 458 7.79 6.77 23.43
C ASP A 458 7.99 7.33 24.85
N SER A 459 8.99 6.79 25.56
CA SER A 459 9.57 7.34 26.79
C SER A 459 11.09 7.41 26.70
N THR A 460 11.63 7.56 25.49
CA THR A 460 13.08 7.61 25.25
C THR A 460 13.70 8.93 25.70
N GLY A 461 12.91 10.01 25.71
CA GLY A 461 13.39 11.38 25.92
C GLY A 461 14.17 11.96 24.73
N LEU A 462 14.27 11.21 23.62
CA LEU A 462 15.01 11.62 22.43
C LEU A 462 14.15 12.58 21.59
N LYS A 463 14.78 13.65 21.11
CA LYS A 463 14.12 14.71 20.33
C LYS A 463 14.64 14.71 18.89
N GLY A 464 13.78 15.15 17.97
CA GLY A 464 14.08 15.19 16.55
C GLY A 464 13.68 13.89 15.85
N SER A 465 14.26 13.70 14.67
CA SER A 465 13.98 12.57 13.80
C SER A 465 15.24 11.78 13.49
N TYR A 466 15.05 10.53 13.12
CA TYR A 466 16.14 9.57 12.95
C TYR A 466 15.97 8.73 11.69
N ASP A 467 17.11 8.39 11.11
CA ASP A 467 17.27 7.44 10.03
C ASP A 467 17.86 6.15 10.59
N PHE A 468 17.33 5.01 10.13
CA PHE A 468 17.81 3.71 10.58
C PHE A 468 17.44 2.60 9.60
N THR A 469 18.21 1.52 9.72
CA THR A 469 17.87 0.23 9.12
C THR A 469 17.70 -0.78 10.25
N LEU A 470 16.64 -1.59 10.19
CA LEU A 470 16.32 -2.60 11.20
C LEU A 470 16.08 -3.95 10.53
N SER A 471 16.95 -4.92 10.82
CA SER A 471 16.83 -6.29 10.32
C SER A 471 16.36 -7.22 11.43
N PHE A 472 15.33 -8.03 11.19
CA PHE A 472 14.81 -8.97 12.19
C PHE A 472 14.09 -10.16 11.54
N SER A 473 13.83 -11.19 12.33
CA SER A 473 13.02 -12.35 11.96
C SER A 473 11.57 -12.10 12.36
N SER A 474 10.61 -12.54 11.55
CA SER A 474 9.20 -12.56 11.97
C SER A 474 8.96 -13.61 13.07
N ALA A 475 7.87 -13.43 13.83
CA ALA A 475 7.58 -14.27 15.00
C ALA A 475 7.46 -15.76 14.68
N ASP A 476 6.85 -16.10 13.55
CA ASP A 476 6.77 -17.47 13.04
C ASP A 476 8.16 -18.07 12.78
N LYS A 477 9.11 -17.29 12.24
CA LYS A 477 10.48 -17.77 12.00
C LYS A 477 11.24 -18.04 13.29
N VAL A 478 11.11 -17.16 14.28
CA VAL A 478 11.73 -17.39 15.61
C VAL A 478 11.09 -18.57 16.33
N GLN A 479 9.77 -18.73 16.23
CA GLN A 479 9.09 -19.84 16.89
C GLN A 479 9.39 -21.20 16.25
N LEU A 480 9.60 -21.23 14.93
CA LEU A 480 10.06 -22.43 14.22
C LEU A 480 11.49 -22.85 14.61
N THR A 481 12.36 -21.90 15.00
CA THR A 481 13.74 -22.19 15.41
C THR A 481 13.88 -22.49 16.91
N ALA A 482 12.92 -22.08 17.75
CA ALA A 482 12.91 -22.29 19.20
C ALA A 482 12.60 -23.75 19.66
N GLY A 483 12.72 -24.74 18.77
CA GLY A 483 12.69 -26.16 19.15
C GLY A 483 14.02 -26.59 19.78
N ALA A 484 13.97 -26.94 21.08
CA ALA A 484 15.06 -27.32 22.00
C ALA A 484 15.95 -26.16 22.51
N ASP A 485 15.70 -25.77 23.77
CA ASP A 485 16.53 -24.96 24.67
C ASP A 485 16.86 -23.50 24.25
N ALA A 486 15.92 -22.61 24.54
CA ALA A 486 16.10 -21.16 24.45
C ALA A 486 16.88 -20.61 25.66
N SER A 487 18.20 -20.51 25.53
CA SER A 487 19.03 -19.53 26.27
C SER A 487 19.77 -18.64 25.28
N SER A 488 20.18 -17.46 25.75
CA SER A 488 20.79 -16.35 25.01
C SER A 488 21.69 -16.74 23.83
N ALA A 489 21.37 -16.16 22.67
CA ALA A 489 21.92 -16.41 21.32
C ALA A 489 21.38 -17.70 20.68
N ASP A 490 20.24 -17.58 19.99
CA ASP A 490 19.72 -18.65 19.13
C ASP A 490 20.79 -19.02 18.07
N PRO A 491 21.31 -20.27 18.05
CA PRO A 491 22.30 -20.72 17.07
C PRO A 491 21.77 -20.70 15.63
N SER A 492 20.45 -20.55 15.42
CA SER A 492 19.84 -20.41 14.11
C SER A 492 20.15 -19.09 13.41
N GLY A 493 20.63 -18.07 14.15
CA GLY A 493 20.82 -16.72 13.65
C GLY A 493 19.52 -15.91 13.55
N ALA A 494 18.38 -16.45 14.00
CA ALA A 494 17.14 -15.69 14.11
C ALA A 494 17.27 -14.55 15.14
N LEU A 495 16.59 -13.43 14.88
CA LEU A 495 16.66 -12.24 15.73
C LEU A 495 15.25 -11.69 15.98
N SER A 496 14.80 -11.73 17.23
CA SER A 496 13.50 -11.16 17.61
C SER A 496 13.49 -9.64 17.40
N ILE A 497 12.30 -9.05 17.26
CA ILE A 497 12.20 -7.58 17.19
C ILE A 497 12.76 -6.89 18.44
N PHE A 498 12.60 -7.50 19.63
CA PHE A 498 13.10 -6.97 20.90
C PHE A 498 14.63 -6.92 20.92
N ASP A 499 15.27 -7.99 20.47
CA ASP A 499 16.73 -8.05 20.34
C ASP A 499 17.24 -7.11 19.24
N ALA A 500 16.54 -7.03 18.10
CA ALA A 500 16.93 -6.16 16.99
C ALA A 500 16.90 -4.68 17.40
N VAL A 501 15.82 -4.22 18.03
CA VAL A 501 15.68 -2.84 18.52
C VAL A 501 16.77 -2.51 19.54
N ASN A 502 17.10 -3.43 20.45
CA ASN A 502 18.19 -3.27 21.41
C ASN A 502 19.57 -3.22 20.75
N ARG A 503 19.93 -4.26 20.00
CA ARG A 503 21.29 -4.43 19.47
C ARG A 503 21.61 -3.43 18.36
N GLN A 504 20.65 -3.16 17.48
CA GLN A 504 20.86 -2.35 16.27
C GLN A 504 20.52 -0.87 16.48
N LEU A 505 19.44 -0.55 17.20
CA LEU A 505 19.02 0.84 17.41
C LEU A 505 19.47 1.41 18.75
N GLY A 506 19.89 0.59 19.70
CA GLY A 506 20.23 1.06 21.05
C GLY A 506 19.01 1.57 21.81
N LEU A 507 17.84 0.99 21.51
CA LEU A 507 16.57 1.28 22.16
C LEU A 507 16.03 0.01 22.80
N LYS A 508 15.13 0.12 23.76
CA LYS A 508 14.56 -1.06 24.42
C LYS A 508 13.04 -0.95 24.48
N LEU A 509 12.36 -2.04 24.18
CA LEU A 509 10.92 -2.18 24.37
C LEU A 509 10.67 -2.81 25.75
N GLU A 510 10.21 -2.00 26.68
CA GLU A 510 9.85 -2.44 28.02
C GLU A 510 8.39 -2.83 28.09
N LYS A 511 8.15 -4.09 28.46
CA LYS A 511 6.81 -4.64 28.61
C LYS A 511 6.12 -4.00 29.82
N THR A 512 4.92 -3.47 29.60
CA THR A 512 4.10 -2.82 30.64
C THR A 512 2.64 -3.24 30.50
N LYS A 513 1.88 -3.24 31.60
CA LYS A 513 0.42 -3.40 31.55
C LYS A 513 -0.23 -2.03 31.44
N ARG A 514 -1.16 -1.87 30.49
CA ARG A 514 -1.88 -0.61 30.29
C ARG A 514 -3.35 -0.87 29.98
N PRO A 515 -4.27 -0.01 30.46
CA PRO A 515 -5.64 0.01 29.98
C PRO A 515 -5.64 0.15 28.45
N TYR A 516 -6.36 -0.74 27.79
CA TYR A 516 -6.66 -0.65 26.37
C TYR A 516 -8.04 -1.26 26.10
N PRO A 517 -8.78 -0.75 25.09
CA PRO A 517 -10.04 -1.35 24.68
C PRO A 517 -9.86 -2.79 24.20
N VAL A 518 -10.65 -3.70 24.74
CA VAL A 518 -10.73 -5.11 24.30
C VAL A 518 -12.17 -5.47 23.96
N LEU A 519 -12.35 -6.43 23.05
CA LEU A 519 -13.66 -6.95 22.71
C LEU A 519 -14.05 -8.04 23.72
N VAL A 520 -15.19 -7.88 24.37
CA VAL A 520 -15.78 -8.89 25.26
C VAL A 520 -16.92 -9.58 24.53
N ILE A 521 -16.92 -10.91 24.53
CA ILE A 521 -18.09 -11.70 24.14
C ILE A 521 -18.97 -11.89 25.38
N ASP A 522 -20.13 -11.24 25.39
CA ASP A 522 -21.11 -11.35 26.47
C ASP A 522 -21.86 -12.68 26.41
N SER A 523 -22.27 -13.06 25.19
CA SER A 523 -22.94 -14.32 24.92
C SER A 523 -22.82 -14.68 23.44
N MET A 524 -22.73 -15.97 23.15
CA MET A 524 -22.74 -16.50 21.78
C MET A 524 -23.27 -17.94 21.81
N SER A 525 -24.23 -18.24 20.92
CA SER A 525 -24.75 -19.59 20.72
C SER A 525 -23.77 -20.42 19.88
N GLU A 526 -23.60 -21.70 20.23
CA GLU A 526 -22.72 -22.62 19.47
C GLU A 526 -23.33 -23.04 18.13
N THR A 527 -24.65 -23.26 18.12
CA THR A 527 -25.41 -23.60 16.91
C THR A 527 -26.01 -22.33 16.31
N PRO A 528 -25.79 -22.05 15.01
CA PRO A 528 -26.43 -20.92 14.36
C PRO A 528 -27.94 -21.14 14.24
N THR A 529 -28.72 -20.06 14.18
CA THR A 529 -30.14 -20.13 13.80
C THR A 529 -30.29 -20.69 12.39
N GLU A 530 -31.49 -21.18 12.07
CA GLU A 530 -31.80 -21.62 10.70
C GLU A 530 -31.58 -20.49 9.68
N ASN A 531 -31.25 -20.88 8.44
CA ASN A 531 -30.79 -19.97 7.38
C ASN A 531 -31.90 -19.08 6.84
#